data_AF-A0A1B9G936-F1
#
_entry.id   AF-A0A1B9G936-F1
#
_cell.length_a   1.000
_cell.length_b   1.000
_cell.length_c   1.000
_cell.angle_alpha   90.00
_cell.angle_beta   90.00
_cell.angle_gamma   90.00
#
_symmetry.space_group_name_H-M   'P 1'
#
loop_
_entity.id
_entity.type
_entity.pdbx_description
1 polymer ?
#
loop_
_entity_poly.entity_id
_entity_poly.type
_entity_poly.pdbx_seq_one_letter_code
_entity_poly.pdbx_strand_id
1 'polypeptide(L)'
;MLNHNSDAFSRNLHLLPYEVIPLSPSAGLVSWVSNTQQLQSMIQINRAKNKQNDLNDKETASLLGHDPETFNPRRENPRFDPPAEMDRYDKLPIPTKIQRLKAALSHSKQSDLKDVLWQKSPSSNIWVRRRTNFARTVGVSSFVGYIIGLGDRHGSNILIDQLTWGALHIDFGDLFNVAQERSFLPEKVPFRLTRMMTNAFELASRGGLEVPGSRGTFKQASLIVMNVLRDSRSTVLAMLEAFLYDPLLSWTIGPNEPSHAEHNTQSSTERQTKTHTKRAHVQTHIVPQSLAPAAGCTGNSDIYDRIENSLIATYLETDSYMARVSSSTGMTNTKALQVLSQIERKLIGYHKDADQPLTINRQVQALIEEATDLKNLSQGYVLGWIPQW
;
A
#
# COMPACT_ATOMS: atom_id res chain seq x y z
N MET A 1 -9.61 5.27 -18.47
CA MET A 1 -10.58 4.50 -17.64
C MET A 1 -11.43 5.44 -16.79
N LEU A 2 -10.86 6.16 -15.80
CA LEU A 2 -11.64 7.05 -14.91
C LEU A 2 -12.47 8.11 -15.66
N ASN A 3 -11.93 8.74 -16.71
CA ASN A 3 -12.67 9.74 -17.50
C ASN A 3 -13.90 9.20 -18.24
N HIS A 4 -13.99 7.89 -18.49
CA HIS A 4 -15.13 7.29 -19.17
C HIS A 4 -16.27 6.89 -18.23
N ASN A 5 -16.01 6.84 -16.92
CA ASN A 5 -17.02 6.57 -15.91
C ASN A 5 -17.65 7.90 -15.45
N SER A 6 -18.98 8.02 -15.54
CA SER A 6 -19.71 9.26 -15.23
C SER A 6 -19.50 9.75 -13.79
N ASP A 7 -19.46 8.81 -12.84
CA ASP A 7 -19.32 9.11 -11.42
C ASP A 7 -17.90 9.56 -11.08
N ALA A 8 -16.90 8.92 -11.68
CA ALA A 8 -15.50 9.33 -11.55
C ALA A 8 -15.26 10.70 -12.20
N PHE A 9 -15.77 10.92 -13.41
CA PHE A 9 -15.61 12.17 -14.14
C PHE A 9 -16.29 13.36 -13.45
N SER A 10 -17.55 13.21 -13.03
CA SER A 10 -18.29 14.27 -12.32
C SER A 10 -17.64 14.69 -11.00
N ARG A 11 -16.87 13.79 -10.39
CA ARG A 11 -16.10 14.04 -9.15
C ARG A 11 -14.65 14.43 -9.40
N ASN A 12 -14.24 14.57 -10.66
CA ASN A 12 -12.88 14.88 -11.06
C ASN A 12 -11.86 13.93 -10.41
N LEU A 13 -12.13 12.61 -10.41
CA LEU A 13 -11.20 11.61 -9.91
C LEU A 13 -10.09 11.40 -10.94
N HIS A 14 -8.86 11.68 -10.55
CA HIS A 14 -7.69 11.56 -11.40
C HIS A 14 -6.46 11.16 -10.59
N LEU A 15 -5.50 10.53 -11.28
CA LEU A 15 -4.12 10.49 -10.83
C LEU A 15 -3.39 11.68 -11.46
N LEU A 16 -2.42 12.24 -10.75
CA LEU A 16 -1.51 13.22 -11.31
C LEU A 16 -0.38 12.44 -12.00
N PRO A 17 -0.24 12.47 -13.34
CA PRO A 17 0.90 11.86 -14.01
C PRO A 17 2.10 12.82 -13.99
N TYR A 18 3.30 12.26 -14.12
CA TYR A 18 4.50 13.00 -14.48
C TYR A 18 5.25 12.22 -15.56
N GLU A 19 5.99 12.95 -16.39
CA GLU A 19 6.69 12.36 -17.51
C GLU A 19 7.99 11.71 -17.06
N VAL A 20 8.24 10.50 -17.56
CA VAL A 20 9.49 9.77 -17.38
C VAL A 20 9.98 9.37 -18.76
N ILE A 21 11.18 9.80 -19.11
CA ILE A 21 11.82 9.50 -20.39
C ILE A 21 13.02 8.61 -20.10
N PRO A 22 12.94 7.29 -20.34
CA PRO A 22 14.10 6.42 -20.20
C PRO A 22 15.16 6.81 -21.24
N LEU A 23 16.42 6.89 -20.83
CA LEU A 23 17.56 7.17 -21.72
C LEU A 23 18.45 5.93 -21.90
N SER A 24 18.59 5.12 -20.85
CA SER A 24 19.33 3.87 -20.84
C SER A 24 18.69 2.90 -19.81
N PRO A 25 19.15 1.64 -19.72
CA PRO A 25 18.67 0.71 -18.69
C PRO A 25 18.88 1.18 -17.25
N SER A 26 19.82 2.09 -16.99
CA SER A 26 20.17 2.58 -15.65
C SER A 26 19.90 4.06 -15.42
N ALA A 27 19.47 4.80 -16.45
CA ALA A 27 19.26 6.23 -16.37
C ALA A 27 18.04 6.68 -17.18
N GLY A 28 17.32 7.66 -16.64
CA GLY A 28 16.20 8.31 -17.29
C GLY A 28 16.04 9.73 -16.78
N LEU A 29 15.27 10.52 -17.51
CA LEU A 29 14.85 11.85 -17.10
C LEU A 29 13.48 11.76 -16.46
N VAL A 30 13.32 12.39 -15.31
CA VAL A 30 12.04 12.55 -14.64
C VAL A 30 11.66 14.02 -14.68
N SER A 31 10.47 14.31 -15.20
CA SER A 31 9.99 15.69 -15.28
C SER A 31 9.78 16.28 -13.90
N TRP A 32 10.27 17.52 -13.71
CA TRP A 32 10.09 18.23 -12.47
C TRP A 32 8.63 18.68 -12.32
N VAL A 33 7.93 18.13 -11.32
CA VAL A 33 6.56 18.51 -11.04
C VAL A 33 6.54 19.80 -10.20
N SER A 34 6.31 20.92 -10.89
CA SER A 34 6.29 22.25 -10.28
C SER A 34 5.21 22.37 -9.19
N ASN A 35 5.44 23.26 -8.22
CA ASN A 35 4.54 23.55 -7.10
C ASN A 35 4.23 22.36 -6.18
N THR A 36 5.02 21.29 -6.22
CA THR A 36 4.86 20.16 -5.31
C THR A 36 5.81 20.23 -4.13
N GLN A 37 5.41 19.60 -3.02
CA GLN A 37 6.24 19.44 -1.84
C GLN A 37 6.02 18.04 -1.25
N GLN A 38 7.09 17.39 -0.78
CA GLN A 38 6.98 16.13 -0.06
C GLN A 38 6.11 16.29 1.20
N LEU A 39 5.19 15.35 1.41
CA LEU A 39 4.28 15.32 2.55
C LEU A 39 5.05 15.37 3.87
N GLN A 40 6.11 14.55 3.98
CA GLN A 40 6.98 14.51 5.15
C GLN A 40 7.65 15.87 5.43
N SER A 41 8.30 16.48 4.43
CA SER A 41 8.94 17.79 4.61
C SER A 41 7.94 18.88 4.98
N MET A 42 6.73 18.83 4.42
CA MET A 42 5.66 19.78 4.71
C MET A 42 5.25 19.72 6.20
N ILE A 43 5.11 18.52 6.76
CA ILE A 43 4.81 18.32 8.19
C ILE A 43 5.98 18.81 9.06
N GLN A 44 7.21 18.43 8.73
CA GLN A 44 8.41 18.85 9.46
C GLN A 44 8.57 20.37 9.50
N ILE A 45 8.36 21.06 8.38
CA ILE A 45 8.44 22.52 8.30
C ILE A 45 7.36 23.17 9.17
N ASN A 46 6.15 22.61 9.22
CA ASN A 46 5.09 23.13 10.07
C ASN A 46 5.41 22.97 11.56
N ARG A 47 5.89 21.80 11.97
CA ARG A 47 6.32 21.54 13.35
C ARG A 47 7.47 22.45 13.76
N ALA A 48 8.44 22.67 12.88
CA ALA A 48 9.55 23.59 13.13
C ALA A 48 9.07 25.04 13.33
N LYS A 49 8.13 25.51 12.50
CA LYS A 49 7.54 26.86 12.62
C LYS A 49 6.79 27.05 13.95
N ASN A 50 6.07 26.03 14.39
CA ASN A 50 5.30 26.07 15.63
C ASN A 50 6.13 25.73 16.88
N LYS A 51 7.46 25.59 16.76
CA LYS A 51 8.36 25.14 17.83
C LYS A 51 7.92 23.81 18.46
N GLN A 52 7.35 22.93 17.65
CA GLN A 52 6.84 21.60 18.02
C GLN A 52 7.82 20.47 17.66
N ASN A 53 9.11 20.77 17.49
CA ASN A 53 10.12 19.75 17.21
C ASN A 53 10.20 18.72 18.34
N ASP A 54 10.00 19.16 19.58
CA ASP A 54 9.98 18.30 20.76
C ASP A 54 8.85 17.25 20.68
N LEU A 55 7.76 17.51 19.94
CA LEU A 55 6.70 16.51 19.74
C LEU A 55 7.19 15.34 18.89
N ASN A 56 7.98 15.60 17.85
CA ASN A 56 8.54 14.53 17.03
C ASN A 56 9.48 13.65 17.85
N ASP A 57 10.27 14.28 18.72
CA ASP A 57 11.24 13.60 19.57
C ASP A 57 10.50 12.76 20.64
N LYS A 58 9.44 13.30 21.26
CA LYS A 58 8.56 12.58 22.22
C LYS A 58 7.84 11.38 21.60
N GLU A 59 7.28 11.57 20.40
CA GLU A 59 6.62 10.51 19.62
C GLU A 59 7.62 9.38 19.29
N THR A 60 8.81 9.74 18.82
CA THR A 60 9.87 8.78 18.46
C THR A 60 10.43 8.08 19.70
N ALA A 61 10.64 8.81 20.80
CA ALA A 61 11.10 8.27 22.08
C ALA A 61 10.17 7.17 22.58
N SER A 62 8.87 7.45 22.60
CA SER A 62 7.84 6.49 23.05
C SER A 62 7.81 5.24 22.18
N LEU A 63 8.05 5.40 20.88
CA LEU A 63 8.05 4.31 19.92
C LEU A 63 9.31 3.42 20.06
N LEU A 64 10.47 4.03 20.33
CA LEU A 64 11.72 3.32 20.61
C LEU A 64 11.82 2.80 22.05
N GLY A 65 10.93 3.25 22.95
CA GLY A 65 10.90 2.84 24.35
C GLY A 65 11.85 3.64 25.26
N HIS A 66 12.25 4.83 24.82
CA HIS A 66 12.96 5.81 25.65
C HIS A 66 11.97 6.69 26.41
N ASP A 67 12.47 7.35 27.45
CA ASP A 67 11.71 8.35 28.20
C ASP A 67 11.46 9.61 27.34
N PRO A 68 10.19 9.99 27.09
CA PRO A 68 9.85 11.12 26.22
C PRO A 68 10.40 12.47 26.68
N GLU A 69 10.63 12.67 27.98
CA GLU A 69 11.09 13.96 28.50
C GLU A 69 12.61 14.14 28.43
N THR A 70 13.37 13.05 28.31
CA THR A 70 14.85 13.07 28.31
C THR A 70 15.48 12.69 26.97
N PHE A 71 14.71 12.11 26.06
CA PHE A 71 15.21 11.67 24.76
C PHE A 71 15.59 12.84 23.85
N ASN A 72 16.81 12.82 23.32
CA ASN A 72 17.29 13.75 22.31
C ASN A 72 18.01 12.98 21.18
N PRO A 73 17.44 12.95 19.96
CA PRO A 73 18.02 12.23 18.82
C PRO A 73 19.11 13.00 18.09
N ARG A 74 19.47 14.23 18.53
CA ARG A 74 20.48 15.05 17.85
C ARG A 74 21.86 14.38 17.89
N ARG A 75 22.66 14.66 16.84
CA ARG A 75 23.99 14.07 16.54
C ARG A 75 25.02 14.11 17.69
N GLU A 76 24.77 14.86 18.75
CA GLU A 76 25.64 14.97 19.92
C GLU A 76 25.40 13.87 20.96
N ASN A 77 24.41 12.98 20.77
CA ASN A 77 24.22 11.82 21.63
C ASN A 77 24.98 10.60 21.04
N PRO A 78 26.13 10.19 21.60
CA PRO A 78 26.95 9.10 21.05
C PRO A 78 26.27 7.72 21.16
N ARG A 79 25.09 7.65 21.78
CA ARG A 79 24.34 6.41 22.05
C ARG A 79 23.21 6.16 21.05
N PHE A 80 22.88 7.11 20.17
CA PHE A 80 21.77 6.94 19.22
C PHE A 80 22.30 6.48 17.85
N ASP A 81 22.17 5.19 17.57
CA ASP A 81 22.48 4.59 16.28
C ASP A 81 21.18 4.14 15.59
N PRO A 82 20.67 4.88 14.58
CA PRO A 82 19.36 4.62 13.96
C PRO A 82 19.16 3.19 13.44
N PRO A 83 20.12 2.55 12.74
CA PRO A 83 19.98 1.16 12.30
C PRO A 83 19.90 0.17 13.47
N ALA A 84 20.72 0.32 14.50
CA ALA A 84 20.71 -0.58 15.66
C ALA A 84 19.44 -0.45 16.51
N GLU A 85 18.89 0.76 16.66
CA GLU A 85 17.60 0.96 17.33
C GLU A 85 16.45 0.34 16.53
N MET A 86 16.54 0.38 15.20
CA MET A 86 15.54 -0.26 14.34
C MET A 86 15.58 -1.78 14.45
N ASP A 87 16.76 -2.39 14.41
CA ASP A 87 16.92 -3.84 14.58
C ASP A 87 16.39 -4.31 15.96
N ARG A 88 16.63 -3.51 17.01
CA ARG A 88 16.04 -3.75 18.33
C ARG A 88 14.52 -3.64 18.31
N TYR A 89 13.97 -2.61 17.66
CA TYR A 89 12.53 -2.45 17.54
C TYR A 89 11.90 -3.60 16.76
N ASP A 90 12.52 -4.06 15.67
CA ASP A 90 11.98 -5.12 14.83
C ASP A 90 11.84 -6.46 15.57
N LYS A 91 12.81 -6.77 16.45
CA LYS A 91 12.80 -7.98 17.28
C LYS A 91 11.74 -7.96 18.39
N LEU A 92 11.06 -6.85 18.63
CA LEU A 92 10.05 -6.76 19.68
C LEU A 92 8.77 -7.56 19.35
N PRO A 93 8.14 -8.17 20.35
CA PRO A 93 6.81 -8.75 20.19
C PRO A 93 5.79 -7.73 19.69
N ILE A 94 4.88 -8.18 18.82
CA ILE A 94 3.81 -7.34 18.25
C ILE A 94 2.98 -6.60 19.31
N PRO A 95 2.57 -7.22 20.44
CA PRO A 95 1.83 -6.49 21.48
C PRO A 95 2.59 -5.29 22.05
N THR A 96 3.90 -5.42 22.23
CA THR A 96 4.78 -4.36 22.70
C THR A 96 4.87 -3.24 21.67
N LYS A 97 5.03 -3.58 20.38
CA LYS A 97 5.02 -2.60 19.27
C LYS A 97 3.71 -1.79 19.25
N ILE A 98 2.56 -2.46 19.42
CA ILE A 98 1.24 -1.81 19.49
C ILE A 98 1.15 -0.87 20.69
N GLN A 99 1.60 -1.29 21.87
CA GLN A 99 1.58 -0.45 23.08
C GLN A 99 2.42 0.82 22.89
N ARG A 100 3.61 0.68 22.30
CA ARG A 100 4.50 1.81 22.02
C ARG A 100 3.92 2.76 20.97
N LEU A 101 3.29 2.24 19.92
CA LEU A 101 2.57 3.05 18.94
C LEU A 101 1.40 3.80 19.58
N LYS A 102 0.61 3.15 20.43
CA LYS A 102 -0.47 3.82 21.18
C LYS A 102 0.06 4.93 22.10
N ALA A 103 1.18 4.70 22.78
CA ALA A 103 1.84 5.71 23.60
C ALA A 103 2.29 6.90 22.74
N ALA A 104 2.95 6.66 21.60
CA ALA A 104 3.33 7.71 20.65
C ALA A 104 2.12 8.51 20.16
N LEU A 105 1.03 7.83 19.79
CA LEU A 105 -0.21 8.46 19.32
C LEU A 105 -0.95 9.26 20.41
N SER A 106 -0.63 9.05 21.69
CA SER A 106 -1.25 9.76 22.81
C SER A 106 -0.65 11.15 23.06
N HIS A 107 0.59 11.38 22.61
CA HIS A 107 1.30 12.65 22.78
C HIS A 107 0.80 13.77 21.88
N SER A 108 0.21 13.43 20.74
CA SER A 108 -0.30 14.41 19.79
C SER A 108 -1.71 14.08 19.32
N LYS A 109 -2.40 15.10 18.81
CA LYS A 109 -3.70 14.94 18.15
C LYS A 109 -3.55 14.60 16.66
N GLN A 110 -2.32 14.57 16.13
CA GLN A 110 -1.98 14.38 14.72
C GLN A 110 -2.81 15.28 13.79
N SER A 111 -2.93 16.57 14.13
CA SER A 111 -3.66 17.56 13.32
C SER A 111 -2.77 18.31 12.33
N ASP A 112 -1.46 18.04 12.32
CA ASP A 112 -0.47 18.82 11.58
C ASP A 112 -0.84 19.02 10.11
N LEU A 113 -1.21 17.95 9.40
CA LEU A 113 -1.59 18.03 8.00
C LEU A 113 -2.86 18.86 7.77
N LYS A 114 -3.84 18.71 8.67
CA LYS A 114 -5.08 19.50 8.66
C LYS A 114 -4.77 20.98 8.89
N ASP A 115 -3.87 21.28 9.81
CA ASP A 115 -3.48 22.64 10.17
C ASP A 115 -2.69 23.30 9.03
N VAL A 116 -1.76 22.58 8.39
CA VAL A 116 -1.06 23.08 7.18
C VAL A 116 -2.02 23.32 6.04
N LEU A 117 -2.95 22.40 5.79
CA LEU A 117 -3.98 22.54 4.76
C LEU A 117 -4.83 23.80 4.99
N TRP A 118 -5.20 24.09 6.23
CA TRP A 118 -5.88 25.32 6.60
C TRP A 118 -5.01 26.55 6.36
N GLN A 119 -3.80 26.59 6.94
CA GLN A 119 -2.89 27.74 6.87
C GLN A 119 -2.47 28.11 5.44
N LYS A 120 -2.31 27.10 4.57
CA LYS A 120 -1.93 27.30 3.17
C LYS A 120 -3.11 27.73 2.29
N SER A 121 -4.34 27.62 2.79
CA SER A 121 -5.54 27.95 2.02
C SER A 121 -5.93 29.42 2.22
N PRO A 122 -6.01 30.22 1.14
CA PRO A 122 -6.28 31.66 1.24
C PRO A 122 -7.73 31.98 1.64
N SER A 123 -8.67 31.06 1.44
CA SER A 123 -10.08 31.23 1.82
C SER A 123 -10.71 29.91 2.21
N SER A 124 -11.82 29.96 2.96
CA SER A 124 -12.56 28.77 3.41
C SER A 124 -13.11 27.92 2.26
N ASN A 125 -13.58 28.56 1.17
CA ASN A 125 -14.03 27.86 -0.03
C ASN A 125 -12.87 27.09 -0.69
N ILE A 126 -11.70 27.74 -0.83
CA ILE A 126 -10.51 27.09 -1.40
C ILE A 126 -10.04 25.95 -0.49
N TRP A 127 -10.07 26.13 0.83
CA TRP A 127 -9.77 25.08 1.80
C TRP A 127 -10.67 23.85 1.61
N VAL A 128 -11.99 24.02 1.47
CA VAL A 128 -12.92 22.91 1.23
C VAL A 128 -12.56 22.19 -0.07
N ARG A 129 -12.32 22.92 -1.17
CA ARG A 129 -11.95 22.33 -2.47
C ARG A 129 -10.65 21.53 -2.38
N ARG A 130 -9.61 22.10 -1.76
CA ARG A 130 -8.30 21.47 -1.55
C ARG A 130 -8.40 20.22 -0.69
N ARG A 131 -9.15 20.28 0.41
CA ARG A 131 -9.42 19.14 1.29
C ARG A 131 -10.10 18.00 0.53
N THR A 132 -11.13 18.32 -0.24
CA THR A 132 -11.85 17.34 -1.07
C THR A 132 -10.93 16.76 -2.15
N ASN A 133 -10.10 17.57 -2.81
CA ASN A 133 -9.17 17.09 -3.82
C ASN A 133 -8.08 16.17 -3.22
N PHE A 134 -7.57 16.51 -2.04
CA PHE A 134 -6.63 15.66 -1.29
C PHE A 134 -7.25 14.30 -0.97
N ALA A 135 -8.46 14.27 -0.39
CA ALA A 135 -9.16 13.02 -0.08
C ALA A 135 -9.44 12.16 -1.32
N ARG A 136 -9.80 12.79 -2.46
CA ARG A 136 -10.03 12.10 -3.74
C ARG A 136 -8.75 11.49 -4.30
N THR A 137 -7.69 12.29 -4.41
CA THR A 137 -6.43 11.85 -5.02
C THR A 137 -5.74 10.77 -4.19
N VAL A 138 -5.76 10.89 -2.85
CA VAL A 138 -5.32 9.81 -1.95
C VAL A 138 -6.19 8.55 -2.13
N GLY A 139 -7.52 8.69 -2.21
CA GLY A 139 -8.41 7.55 -2.44
C GLY A 139 -8.14 6.81 -3.75
N VAL A 140 -7.88 7.56 -4.83
CA VAL A 140 -7.52 7.01 -6.14
C VAL A 140 -6.16 6.33 -6.08
N SER A 141 -5.12 7.00 -5.55
CA SER A 141 -3.76 6.46 -5.51
C SER A 141 -3.64 5.24 -4.60
N SER A 142 -4.33 5.22 -3.45
CA SER A 142 -4.37 4.09 -2.53
C SER A 142 -4.89 2.81 -3.19
N PHE A 143 -6.00 2.91 -3.93
CA PHE A 143 -6.65 1.72 -4.51
C PHE A 143 -5.99 1.27 -5.81
N VAL A 144 -5.49 2.19 -6.63
CA VAL A 144 -4.64 1.84 -7.78
C VAL A 144 -3.33 1.21 -7.30
N GLY A 145 -2.69 1.80 -6.29
CA GLY A 145 -1.47 1.28 -5.66
C GLY A 145 -1.67 -0.11 -5.07
N TYR A 146 -2.80 -0.35 -4.39
CA TYR A 146 -3.15 -1.69 -3.89
C TYR A 146 -3.25 -2.74 -5.00
N ILE A 147 -3.95 -2.43 -6.09
CA ILE A 147 -4.13 -3.38 -7.21
C ILE A 147 -2.77 -3.73 -7.81
N ILE A 148 -1.93 -2.75 -8.13
CA ILE A 148 -0.62 -2.98 -8.75
C ILE A 148 0.41 -3.53 -7.73
N GLY A 149 0.21 -3.29 -6.43
CA GLY A 149 1.12 -3.70 -5.37
C GLY A 149 2.27 -2.70 -5.15
N LEU A 150 1.99 -1.40 -5.21
CA LEU A 150 2.95 -0.34 -4.95
C LEU A 150 3.32 -0.28 -3.46
N GLY A 151 4.60 -0.48 -3.16
CA GLY A 151 5.22 -0.39 -1.84
C GLY A 151 6.09 0.87 -1.65
N ASP A 152 6.78 0.89 -0.52
CA ASP A 152 7.65 1.99 -0.07
C ASP A 152 6.93 3.35 0.00
N ARG A 153 5.75 3.33 0.65
CA ARG A 153 4.88 4.50 0.74
C ARG A 153 5.18 5.42 1.91
N HIS A 154 6.46 5.71 2.16
CA HIS A 154 6.84 6.71 3.15
C HIS A 154 6.45 8.13 2.73
N GLY A 155 6.40 9.05 3.69
CA GLY A 155 5.91 10.41 3.47
C GLY A 155 6.73 11.23 2.45
N SER A 156 8.02 10.92 2.26
CA SER A 156 8.83 11.56 1.21
C SER A 156 8.50 11.12 -0.22
N ASN A 157 7.88 9.94 -0.40
CA ASN A 157 7.46 9.43 -1.72
C ASN A 157 6.02 9.88 -2.08
N ILE A 158 5.41 10.75 -1.27
CA ILE A 158 4.10 11.34 -1.53
C ILE A 158 4.30 12.85 -1.65
N LEU A 159 4.15 13.37 -2.86
CA LEU A 159 4.17 14.79 -3.16
C LEU A 159 2.76 15.37 -3.06
N ILE A 160 2.66 16.60 -2.55
CA ILE A 160 1.42 17.37 -2.46
C ILE A 160 1.56 18.62 -3.31
N ASP A 161 0.68 18.78 -4.30
CA ASP A 161 0.58 20.04 -5.05
C ASP A 161 0.08 21.16 -4.14
N GLN A 162 0.88 22.21 -3.98
CA GLN A 162 0.57 23.35 -3.11
C GLN A 162 -0.59 24.20 -3.63
N LEU A 163 -0.96 24.08 -4.92
CA LEU A 163 -2.07 24.81 -5.52
C LEU A 163 -3.40 24.08 -5.35
N THR A 164 -3.49 22.84 -5.82
CA THR A 164 -4.73 22.05 -5.81
C THR A 164 -4.88 21.12 -4.61
N TRP A 165 -3.80 20.86 -3.87
CA TRP A 165 -3.72 19.85 -2.81
C TRP A 165 -3.98 18.41 -3.28
N GLY A 166 -3.74 18.13 -4.56
CA GLY A 166 -3.69 16.76 -5.04
C GLY A 166 -2.45 16.02 -4.52
N ALA A 167 -2.63 14.78 -4.10
CA ALA A 167 -1.53 13.87 -3.77
C ALA A 167 -1.02 13.15 -5.01
N LEU A 168 0.30 13.10 -5.15
CA LEU A 168 1.04 12.46 -6.22
C LEU A 168 2.03 11.47 -5.61
N HIS A 169 1.96 10.21 -6.03
CA HIS A 169 2.98 9.23 -5.66
C HIS A 169 4.15 9.35 -6.62
N ILE A 170 5.36 9.35 -6.06
CA ILE A 170 6.61 9.19 -6.80
C ILE A 170 7.29 7.92 -6.31
N ASP A 171 8.36 7.57 -7.03
CA ASP A 171 9.18 6.38 -6.77
C ASP A 171 8.36 5.08 -6.82
N PHE A 172 8.41 4.44 -7.99
CA PHE A 172 7.72 3.20 -8.29
C PHE A 172 8.71 2.03 -8.36
N GLY A 173 9.84 2.10 -7.62
CA GLY A 173 10.82 1.02 -7.57
C GLY A 173 10.26 -0.28 -6.98
N ASP A 174 9.45 -0.17 -5.91
CA ASP A 174 8.85 -1.31 -5.22
C ASP A 174 7.42 -1.59 -5.72
N LEU A 175 7.28 -2.16 -6.92
CA LEU A 175 5.99 -2.63 -7.45
C LEU A 175 5.74 -4.10 -7.13
N PHE A 176 4.51 -4.58 -7.39
CA PHE A 176 4.13 -5.99 -7.31
C PHE A 176 4.37 -6.66 -5.95
N ASN A 177 4.11 -5.91 -4.87
CA ASN A 177 4.24 -6.35 -3.47
C ASN A 177 5.67 -6.70 -3.02
N VAL A 178 6.72 -6.27 -3.76
CA VAL A 178 8.13 -6.49 -3.37
C VAL A 178 8.41 -6.01 -1.94
N ALA A 179 7.89 -4.83 -1.57
CA ALA A 179 8.02 -4.29 -0.21
C ALA A 179 7.29 -5.12 0.87
N GLN A 180 6.29 -5.92 0.51
CA GLN A 180 5.57 -6.80 1.46
C GLN A 180 6.29 -8.14 1.65
N GLU A 181 7.02 -8.59 0.64
CA GLU A 181 7.74 -9.87 0.60
C GLU A 181 9.20 -9.78 1.07
N ARG A 182 9.75 -8.57 1.24
CA ARG A 182 11.13 -8.38 1.73
C ARG A 182 11.36 -9.00 3.12
N SER A 183 12.59 -9.48 3.32
CA SER A 183 13.02 -10.13 4.57
C SER A 183 13.17 -9.17 5.75
N PHE A 184 13.57 -7.93 5.49
CA PHE A 184 13.77 -6.89 6.50
C PHE A 184 12.64 -5.86 6.45
N LEU A 185 11.90 -5.70 7.57
CA LEU A 185 10.81 -4.73 7.73
C LEU A 185 9.75 -4.75 6.61
N PRO A 186 9.10 -5.90 6.35
CA PRO A 186 8.05 -5.99 5.34
C PRO A 186 6.90 -5.00 5.62
N GLU A 187 6.47 -4.28 4.58
CA GLU A 187 5.28 -3.43 4.67
C GLU A 187 4.03 -4.31 4.82
N LYS A 188 3.24 -4.06 5.89
CA LYS A 188 2.04 -4.87 6.22
C LYS A 188 0.73 -4.17 5.92
N VAL A 189 0.77 -3.00 5.30
CA VAL A 189 -0.41 -2.22 4.92
C VAL A 189 -0.58 -2.23 3.40
N PRO A 190 -1.84 -2.21 2.88
CA PRO A 190 -2.09 -2.18 1.44
C PRO A 190 -1.77 -0.82 0.81
N PHE A 191 -1.80 0.24 1.61
CA PHE A 191 -1.44 1.61 1.25
C PHE A 191 -1.26 2.44 2.53
N ARG A 192 -0.57 3.59 2.41
CA ARG A 192 -0.44 4.53 3.53
C ARG A 192 -1.78 5.22 3.80
N LEU A 193 -2.37 4.97 4.97
CA LEU A 193 -3.55 5.66 5.47
C LEU A 193 -3.42 5.91 6.98
N THR A 194 -2.54 6.83 7.36
CA THR A 194 -2.24 7.09 8.76
C THR A 194 -3.25 8.01 9.44
N ARG A 195 -3.12 8.17 10.76
CA ARG A 195 -4.02 9.01 11.56
C ARG A 195 -3.95 10.48 11.14
N MET A 196 -2.78 11.03 10.84
CA MET A 196 -2.64 12.40 10.38
C MET A 196 -3.28 12.62 9.00
N MET A 197 -3.18 11.65 8.09
CA MET A 197 -3.85 11.70 6.79
C MET A 197 -5.38 11.68 6.96
N THR A 198 -5.89 10.72 7.74
CA THR A 198 -7.33 10.58 7.98
C THR A 198 -7.92 11.78 8.74
N ASN A 199 -7.16 12.38 9.66
CA ASN A 199 -7.54 13.62 10.36
C ASN A 199 -7.65 14.84 9.44
N ALA A 200 -6.97 14.85 8.30
CA ALA A 200 -7.09 15.92 7.31
C ALA A 200 -8.37 15.84 6.47
N PHE A 201 -9.03 14.67 6.44
CA PHE A 201 -10.31 14.50 5.74
C PHE A 201 -11.47 15.15 6.48
N GLU A 202 -12.58 15.40 5.78
CA GLU A 202 -13.75 16.08 6.34
C GLU A 202 -14.49 15.32 7.44
N LEU A 203 -14.61 13.99 7.31
CA LEU A 203 -15.28 13.10 8.25
C LEU A 203 -14.26 12.24 9.01
N ALA A 204 -13.17 12.89 9.45
CA ALA A 204 -12.16 12.28 10.32
C ALA A 204 -12.81 11.77 11.62
N SER A 205 -13.25 10.50 11.61
CA SER A 205 -13.78 9.72 12.74
C SER A 205 -14.61 10.55 13.75
N ARG A 206 -15.88 10.81 13.43
CA ARG A 206 -16.80 11.42 14.40
C ARG A 206 -17.21 10.36 15.43
N GLY A 207 -16.48 10.33 16.54
CA GLY A 207 -16.71 9.41 17.65
C GLY A 207 -15.97 8.10 17.41
N GLY A 208 -15.03 7.76 18.31
CA GLY A 208 -14.04 6.68 18.19
C GLY A 208 -14.57 5.25 18.06
N LEU A 209 -15.81 5.08 17.60
CA LEU A 209 -16.43 3.83 17.22
C LEU A 209 -16.25 3.52 15.71
N GLU A 210 -16.03 4.54 14.87
CA GLU A 210 -15.88 4.35 13.43
C GLU A 210 -14.40 4.32 12.97
N VAL A 211 -14.09 3.38 12.07
CA VAL A 211 -12.77 3.23 11.44
C VAL A 211 -12.41 4.51 10.67
N PRO A 212 -11.25 5.14 10.92
CA PRO A 212 -10.84 6.35 10.20
C PRO A 212 -10.81 6.15 8.68
N GLY A 213 -11.34 7.12 7.91
CA GLY A 213 -11.40 7.02 6.45
C GLY A 213 -12.49 6.08 5.91
N SER A 214 -13.26 5.38 6.74
CA SER A 214 -14.35 4.51 6.29
C SER A 214 -15.56 5.25 5.70
N ARG A 215 -15.60 6.59 5.81
CA ARG A 215 -16.69 7.44 5.31
C ARG A 215 -16.14 8.69 4.62
N GLY A 216 -17.03 9.35 3.88
CA GLY A 216 -16.75 10.61 3.20
C GLY A 216 -16.15 10.43 1.81
N THR A 217 -15.48 11.48 1.36
CA THR A 217 -14.97 11.64 0.00
C THR A 217 -13.91 10.60 -0.33
N PHE A 218 -13.02 10.27 0.62
CA PHE A 218 -12.01 9.24 0.44
C PHE A 218 -12.67 7.89 0.15
N LYS A 219 -13.55 7.39 1.05
CA LYS A 219 -14.28 6.13 0.84
C LYS A 219 -15.06 6.12 -0.48
N GLN A 220 -15.73 7.21 -0.81
CA GLN A 220 -16.50 7.31 -2.03
C GLN A 220 -15.62 7.24 -3.28
N ALA A 221 -14.48 7.95 -3.29
CA ALA A 221 -13.50 7.86 -4.37
C ALA A 221 -12.96 6.43 -4.49
N SER A 222 -12.63 5.78 -3.37
CA SER A 222 -12.15 4.40 -3.33
C SER A 222 -13.16 3.39 -3.90
N LEU A 223 -14.45 3.54 -3.59
CA LEU A 223 -15.52 2.69 -4.14
C LEU A 223 -15.60 2.84 -5.66
N ILE A 224 -15.63 4.07 -6.16
CA ILE A 224 -15.72 4.35 -7.60
C ILE A 224 -14.48 3.83 -8.34
N VAL A 225 -13.29 4.07 -7.79
CA VAL A 225 -12.02 3.61 -8.39
C VAL A 225 -11.95 2.10 -8.41
N MET A 226 -12.29 1.43 -7.31
CA MET A 226 -12.34 -0.03 -7.27
C MET A 226 -13.34 -0.57 -8.30
N ASN A 227 -14.54 0.02 -8.41
CA ASN A 227 -15.51 -0.36 -9.42
C ASN A 227 -14.94 -0.23 -10.84
N VAL A 228 -14.36 0.93 -11.19
CA VAL A 228 -13.76 1.16 -12.51
C VAL A 228 -12.62 0.17 -12.80
N LEU A 229 -11.78 -0.15 -11.81
CA LEU A 229 -10.68 -1.11 -11.97
C LEU A 229 -11.21 -2.54 -12.19
N ARG A 230 -12.23 -2.97 -11.43
CA ARG A 230 -12.87 -4.28 -11.62
C ARG A 230 -13.58 -4.39 -12.97
N ASP A 231 -14.33 -3.35 -13.38
CA ASP A 231 -15.01 -3.30 -14.67
C ASP A 231 -14.01 -3.32 -15.84
N SER A 232 -12.87 -2.64 -15.68
CA SER A 232 -11.79 -2.57 -16.67
C SER A 232 -10.70 -3.63 -16.47
N ARG A 233 -11.01 -4.73 -15.76
CA ARG A 233 -10.09 -5.83 -15.40
C ARG A 233 -9.24 -6.30 -16.58
N SER A 234 -9.89 -6.59 -17.71
CA SER A 234 -9.23 -7.13 -18.90
C SER A 234 -8.20 -6.14 -19.47
N THR A 235 -8.53 -4.85 -19.50
CA THR A 235 -7.63 -3.79 -19.94
C THR A 235 -6.45 -3.62 -19.00
N VAL A 236 -6.67 -3.65 -17.68
CA VAL A 236 -5.60 -3.54 -16.68
C VAL A 236 -4.62 -4.71 -16.81
N LEU A 237 -5.14 -5.94 -16.90
CA LEU A 237 -4.29 -7.13 -17.05
C LEU A 237 -3.51 -7.11 -18.36
N ALA A 238 -4.14 -6.73 -19.48
CA ALA A 238 -3.46 -6.64 -20.78
C ALA A 238 -2.34 -5.59 -20.80
N MET A 239 -2.55 -4.43 -20.15
CA MET A 239 -1.49 -3.42 -20.01
C MET A 239 -0.31 -3.93 -19.18
N LEU A 240 -0.58 -4.64 -18.08
CA LEU A 240 0.46 -5.18 -17.21
C LEU A 240 1.21 -6.34 -17.87
N GLU A 241 0.50 -7.21 -18.58
CA GLU A 241 1.08 -8.30 -19.37
C GLU A 241 2.21 -7.80 -20.28
N ALA A 242 2.01 -6.69 -21.01
CA ALA A 242 3.06 -6.10 -21.83
C ALA A 242 4.34 -5.72 -21.06
N PHE A 243 4.22 -5.23 -19.82
CA PHE A 243 5.37 -4.86 -18.99
C PHE A 243 6.09 -6.07 -18.38
N LEU A 244 5.37 -7.16 -18.10
CA LEU A 244 5.97 -8.30 -17.42
C LEU A 244 6.68 -9.26 -18.39
N TYR A 245 6.34 -9.19 -19.68
CA TYR A 245 7.00 -9.93 -20.75
C TYR A 245 8.13 -9.17 -21.44
N ASP A 246 8.42 -7.94 -21.04
CA ASP A 246 9.61 -7.23 -21.52
C ASP A 246 10.87 -7.88 -20.90
N PRO A 247 11.72 -8.56 -21.70
CA PRO A 247 12.90 -9.25 -21.20
C PRO A 247 13.97 -8.31 -20.64
N LEU A 248 13.88 -7.00 -20.91
CA LEU A 248 14.81 -5.99 -20.42
C LEU A 248 14.43 -5.45 -19.04
N LEU A 249 13.19 -5.68 -18.61
CA LEU A 249 12.68 -5.28 -17.30
C LEU A 249 13.08 -6.33 -16.25
N SER A 250 14.30 -6.20 -15.71
CA SER A 250 14.93 -7.12 -14.75
C SER A 250 14.36 -7.09 -13.32
N TRP A 251 13.15 -6.57 -13.10
CA TRP A 251 12.53 -6.49 -11.76
C TRP A 251 12.11 -7.89 -11.23
N THR A 252 12.16 -8.95 -12.06
CA THR A 252 11.92 -10.34 -11.62
C THR A 252 13.12 -11.10 -11.07
N ILE A 253 14.36 -10.60 -11.16
CA ILE A 253 15.53 -11.32 -10.62
C ILE A 253 15.49 -11.27 -9.09
N GLY A 254 15.48 -12.45 -8.45
CA GLY A 254 14.99 -12.65 -7.08
C GLY A 254 15.88 -12.13 -5.94
N PRO A 255 15.39 -12.24 -4.68
CA PRO A 255 16.11 -11.81 -3.46
C PRO A 255 17.37 -12.61 -3.09
N ASN A 256 17.96 -13.39 -4.00
CA ASN A 256 19.04 -14.34 -3.67
C ASN A 256 20.39 -14.06 -4.33
N GLU A 257 20.59 -12.91 -4.96
CA GLU A 257 21.95 -12.43 -5.23
C GLU A 257 22.32 -11.37 -4.19
N PRO A 258 23.23 -11.68 -3.23
CA PRO A 258 23.76 -10.65 -2.37
C PRO A 258 24.46 -9.61 -3.24
N SER A 259 24.04 -8.35 -3.08
CA SER A 259 24.73 -7.19 -3.62
C SER A 259 26.23 -7.32 -3.35
N HIS A 260 27.03 -7.42 -4.40
CA HIS A 260 28.48 -7.50 -4.34
C HIS A 260 29.05 -6.25 -3.64
N ALA A 261 29.27 -6.38 -2.34
CA ALA A 261 30.12 -5.51 -1.56
C ALA A 261 30.66 -6.30 -0.36
N GLU A 262 31.56 -7.27 -0.59
CA GLU A 262 32.52 -7.69 0.42
C GLU A 262 33.74 -8.35 -0.23
N HIS A 263 34.89 -7.76 0.04
CA HIS A 263 36.19 -8.11 -0.50
C HIS A 263 36.79 -9.27 0.31
N ASN A 264 37.26 -10.30 -0.41
CA ASN A 264 38.32 -11.26 -0.06
C ASN A 264 38.52 -11.65 1.42
N THR A 265 38.30 -12.93 1.72
CA THR A 265 39.34 -13.75 2.36
C THR A 265 39.18 -15.22 1.98
N GLN A 266 40.23 -15.78 1.39
CA GLN A 266 40.33 -17.18 1.00
C GLN A 266 40.43 -18.08 2.24
N SER A 267 39.67 -19.18 2.30
CA SER A 267 40.25 -20.49 2.63
C SER A 267 39.35 -21.63 2.16
N SER A 268 40.00 -22.55 1.46
CA SER A 268 39.59 -23.84 0.95
C SER A 268 39.14 -24.82 2.02
N THR A 269 38.09 -25.62 1.77
CA THR A 269 38.15 -27.10 1.84
C THR A 269 36.94 -27.73 1.14
N GLU A 270 37.20 -28.73 0.29
CA GLU A 270 36.23 -29.57 -0.40
C GLU A 270 35.36 -30.39 0.56
N ARG A 271 34.10 -30.67 0.19
CA ARG A 271 33.48 -32.00 0.36
C ARG A 271 32.21 -32.16 -0.49
N GLN A 272 32.28 -33.14 -1.38
CA GLN A 272 31.17 -33.69 -2.17
C GLN A 272 30.08 -34.28 -1.26
N THR A 273 28.81 -34.01 -1.54
CA THR A 273 27.74 -34.99 -1.31
C THR A 273 26.65 -34.88 -2.38
N LYS A 274 26.35 -36.05 -2.97
CA LYS A 274 25.28 -36.31 -3.93
C LYS A 274 23.92 -36.17 -3.22
N THR A 275 22.91 -35.56 -3.86
CA THR A 275 21.51 -35.78 -3.46
C THR A 275 20.57 -35.88 -4.67
N HIS A 276 19.65 -36.82 -4.52
CA HIS A 276 18.71 -37.37 -5.47
C HIS A 276 17.64 -36.38 -5.95
N THR A 277 17.39 -36.39 -7.25
CA THR A 277 16.13 -35.92 -7.85
C THR A 277 14.95 -36.75 -7.34
N LYS A 278 14.07 -36.12 -6.55
CA LYS A 278 12.72 -36.62 -6.27
C LYS A 278 11.70 -35.75 -7.02
N ARG A 279 11.03 -36.35 -8.00
CA ARG A 279 9.82 -35.81 -8.65
C ARG A 279 8.73 -35.67 -7.59
N ALA A 280 8.21 -34.46 -7.39
CA ALA A 280 7.03 -34.21 -6.58
C ALA A 280 5.76 -34.45 -7.41
N HIS A 281 4.87 -35.25 -6.84
CA HIS A 281 3.61 -35.72 -7.39
C HIS A 281 2.57 -34.59 -7.27
N VAL A 282 2.02 -34.11 -8.39
CA VAL A 282 0.87 -33.19 -8.38
C VAL A 282 -0.39 -34.00 -8.11
N GLN A 283 -0.95 -33.84 -6.91
CA GLN A 283 -2.18 -34.49 -6.48
C GLN A 283 -3.36 -33.59 -6.88
N THR A 284 -4.05 -33.96 -7.95
CA THR A 284 -5.30 -33.31 -8.40
C THR A 284 -6.41 -33.60 -7.39
N HIS A 285 -6.79 -32.62 -6.58
CA HIS A 285 -7.99 -32.72 -5.75
C HIS A 285 -9.23 -32.46 -6.60
N ILE A 286 -9.95 -33.54 -6.91
CA ILE A 286 -11.33 -33.51 -7.37
C ILE A 286 -12.19 -33.21 -6.13
N VAL A 287 -12.91 -32.08 -6.12
CA VAL A 287 -13.96 -31.81 -5.12
C VAL A 287 -15.31 -32.22 -5.72
N PRO A 288 -16.17 -32.98 -5.00
CA PRO A 288 -17.41 -33.51 -5.57
C PRO A 288 -18.49 -32.45 -5.72
N GLN A 289 -19.21 -32.57 -6.82
CA GLN A 289 -20.47 -31.90 -7.13
C GLN A 289 -21.57 -32.34 -6.15
N SER A 290 -22.13 -31.42 -5.35
CA SER A 290 -23.46 -31.62 -4.78
C SER A 290 -24.25 -30.31 -4.69
N LEU A 291 -25.29 -30.23 -5.52
CA LEU A 291 -26.44 -29.36 -5.31
C LEU A 291 -27.33 -29.98 -4.23
N ALA A 292 -27.56 -29.28 -3.10
CA ALA A 292 -28.78 -29.40 -2.31
C ALA A 292 -29.00 -28.13 -1.46
N PRO A 293 -30.25 -27.66 -1.29
CA PRO A 293 -30.54 -26.36 -0.72
C PRO A 293 -30.61 -26.42 0.81
N ALA A 294 -29.75 -25.67 1.50
CA ALA A 294 -29.94 -25.39 2.91
C ALA A 294 -30.89 -24.19 3.06
N ALA A 295 -32.12 -24.49 3.47
CA ALA A 295 -33.10 -23.51 3.91
C ALA A 295 -32.64 -22.82 5.19
N GLY A 296 -32.73 -21.49 5.22
CA GLY A 296 -32.75 -20.70 6.46
C GLY A 296 -31.66 -19.65 6.62
N CYS A 297 -31.71 -18.56 5.85
CA CYS A 297 -31.11 -17.27 6.26
C CYS A 297 -31.92 -16.11 5.67
N THR A 298 -32.43 -15.24 6.53
CA THR A 298 -33.20 -14.04 6.18
C THR A 298 -32.25 -12.88 5.82
N GLY A 299 -32.17 -12.53 4.53
CA GLY A 299 -31.51 -11.30 4.08
C GLY A 299 -31.33 -11.25 2.56
N ASN A 300 -31.91 -10.24 1.90
CA ASN A 300 -31.76 -10.06 0.44
C ASN A 300 -30.28 -9.91 0.01
N SER A 301 -29.37 -9.46 0.88
CA SER A 301 -27.93 -9.32 0.57
C SER A 301 -27.24 -10.66 0.28
N ASP A 302 -27.64 -11.73 0.96
CA ASP A 302 -26.96 -13.03 0.87
C ASP A 302 -27.23 -13.75 -0.45
N ILE A 303 -28.36 -13.42 -1.10
CA ILE A 303 -28.70 -13.95 -2.42
C ILE A 303 -27.82 -13.32 -3.49
N TYR A 304 -27.64 -11.99 -3.47
CA TYR A 304 -26.79 -11.29 -4.43
C TYR A 304 -25.33 -11.71 -4.29
N ASP A 305 -24.81 -11.82 -3.06
CA ASP A 305 -23.45 -12.31 -2.80
C ASP A 305 -23.25 -13.74 -3.35
N ARG A 306 -24.22 -14.65 -3.18
CA ARG A 306 -24.13 -16.02 -3.73
C ARG A 306 -24.11 -16.05 -5.26
N ILE A 307 -24.94 -15.23 -5.91
CA ILE A 307 -24.99 -15.16 -7.38
C ILE A 307 -23.67 -14.59 -7.91
N GLU A 308 -23.16 -13.50 -7.31
CA GLU A 308 -21.89 -12.89 -7.69
C GLU A 308 -20.73 -13.87 -7.50
N ASN A 309 -20.69 -14.61 -6.38
CA ASN A 309 -19.69 -15.64 -6.13
C ASN A 309 -19.76 -16.78 -7.15
N SER A 310 -20.95 -17.22 -7.55
CA SER A 310 -21.13 -18.24 -8.59
C SER A 310 -20.62 -17.76 -9.94
N LEU A 311 -20.90 -16.51 -10.32
CA LEU A 311 -20.41 -15.91 -11.57
C LEU A 311 -18.88 -15.79 -11.58
N ILE A 312 -18.28 -15.43 -10.43
CA ILE A 312 -16.82 -15.34 -10.28
C ILE A 312 -16.18 -16.72 -10.39
N ALA A 313 -16.79 -17.77 -9.81
CA ALA A 313 -16.32 -19.14 -9.94
C ALA A 313 -16.33 -19.61 -11.42
N THR A 314 -17.42 -19.37 -12.14
CA THR A 314 -17.49 -19.67 -13.58
C THR A 314 -16.46 -18.87 -14.38
N TYR A 315 -16.26 -17.58 -14.06
CA TYR A 315 -15.22 -16.76 -14.69
C TYR A 315 -13.82 -17.34 -14.44
N LEU A 316 -13.50 -17.75 -13.21
CA LEU A 316 -12.20 -18.35 -12.88
C LEU A 316 -11.91 -19.61 -13.69
N GLU A 317 -12.93 -20.42 -13.97
CA GLU A 317 -12.80 -21.66 -14.75
C GLU A 317 -12.69 -21.42 -16.26
N THR A 318 -13.41 -20.43 -16.79
CA THR A 318 -13.61 -20.27 -18.25
C THR A 318 -12.84 -19.10 -18.86
N ASP A 319 -12.87 -17.94 -18.20
CA ASP A 319 -12.49 -16.65 -18.80
C ASP A 319 -11.35 -15.93 -18.07
N SER A 320 -10.92 -16.44 -16.91
CA SER A 320 -9.77 -15.92 -16.17
C SER A 320 -8.54 -15.87 -17.07
N TYR A 321 -7.71 -14.87 -16.84
CA TYR A 321 -6.42 -14.76 -17.50
C TYR A 321 -5.60 -16.05 -17.30
N MET A 322 -5.61 -16.63 -16.10
CA MET A 322 -4.92 -17.90 -15.84
C MET A 322 -5.52 -19.08 -16.63
N ALA A 323 -6.84 -19.13 -16.82
CA ALA A 323 -7.48 -20.17 -17.63
C ALA A 323 -7.02 -20.07 -19.10
N ARG A 324 -6.98 -18.84 -19.64
CA ARG A 324 -6.50 -18.57 -21.01
C ARG A 324 -5.01 -18.85 -21.18
N VAL A 325 -4.19 -18.41 -20.24
CA VAL A 325 -2.73 -18.60 -20.28
C VAL A 325 -2.32 -20.05 -20.09
N SER A 326 -2.96 -20.80 -19.19
CA SER A 326 -2.64 -22.22 -18.96
C SER A 326 -2.92 -23.08 -20.20
N SER A 327 -3.81 -22.63 -21.08
CA SER A 327 -4.07 -23.27 -22.38
C SER A 327 -3.02 -22.94 -23.46
N SER A 328 -2.25 -21.86 -23.28
CA SER A 328 -1.18 -21.45 -24.20
C SER A 328 0.19 -21.94 -23.72
N THR A 329 0.73 -22.95 -24.40
CA THR A 329 1.98 -23.70 -24.09
C THR A 329 3.30 -22.91 -24.26
N GLY A 330 3.31 -21.58 -24.11
CA GLY A 330 4.45 -20.73 -24.51
C GLY A 330 5.14 -19.91 -23.42
N MET A 331 4.66 -19.88 -22.18
CA MET A 331 5.13 -18.89 -21.20
C MET A 331 6.32 -19.34 -20.34
N THR A 332 7.40 -18.56 -20.39
CA THR A 332 8.70 -18.85 -19.77
C THR A 332 8.94 -18.15 -18.43
N ASN A 333 8.25 -17.04 -18.11
CA ASN A 333 8.44 -16.28 -16.87
C ASN A 333 7.38 -16.63 -15.80
N THR A 334 7.67 -17.64 -14.98
CA THR A 334 6.77 -18.12 -13.92
C THR A 334 6.46 -17.08 -12.85
N LYS A 335 7.38 -16.16 -12.57
CA LYS A 335 7.19 -15.08 -11.58
C LYS A 335 6.25 -13.99 -12.09
N ALA A 336 6.37 -13.61 -13.36
CA ALA A 336 5.44 -12.69 -14.02
C ALA A 336 3.99 -13.22 -13.97
N LEU A 337 3.81 -14.52 -14.20
CA LEU A 337 2.50 -15.18 -14.09
C LEU A 337 1.93 -15.14 -12.68
N GLN A 338 2.76 -15.36 -11.66
CA GLN A 338 2.33 -15.26 -10.27
C GLN A 338 1.85 -13.85 -9.94
N VAL A 339 2.58 -12.82 -10.39
CA VAL A 339 2.19 -11.42 -10.20
C VAL A 339 0.84 -11.12 -10.86
N LEU A 340 0.66 -11.48 -12.14
CA LEU A 340 -0.62 -11.27 -12.83
C LEU A 340 -1.77 -12.01 -12.15
N SER A 341 -1.53 -13.25 -11.73
CA SER A 341 -2.52 -14.03 -10.98
C SER A 341 -2.93 -13.33 -9.68
N GLN A 342 -1.98 -12.80 -8.92
CA GLN A 342 -2.28 -12.03 -7.71
C GLN A 342 -3.09 -10.76 -8.02
N ILE A 343 -2.74 -10.03 -9.08
CA ILE A 343 -3.47 -8.82 -9.48
C ILE A 343 -4.89 -9.15 -9.94
N GLU A 344 -5.06 -10.22 -10.73
CA GLU A 344 -6.38 -10.71 -11.12
C GLU A 344 -7.21 -11.10 -9.89
N ARG A 345 -6.62 -11.81 -8.92
CA ARG A 345 -7.29 -12.14 -7.65
C ARG A 345 -7.77 -10.90 -6.89
N LYS A 346 -6.94 -9.84 -6.82
CA LYS A 346 -7.34 -8.56 -6.22
C LYS A 346 -8.49 -7.90 -6.99
N LEU A 347 -8.47 -7.94 -8.33
CA LEU A 347 -9.49 -7.34 -9.20
C LEU A 347 -10.83 -8.08 -9.19
N ILE A 348 -10.84 -9.40 -8.93
CA ILE A 348 -12.10 -10.15 -8.78
C ILE A 348 -12.63 -10.14 -7.34
N GLY A 349 -11.87 -9.58 -6.40
CA GLY A 349 -12.31 -9.36 -5.02
C GLY A 349 -11.80 -10.36 -3.99
N TYR A 350 -10.88 -11.26 -4.34
CA TYR A 350 -10.18 -12.02 -3.31
C TYR A 350 -9.24 -11.10 -2.53
N HIS A 351 -9.28 -11.27 -1.21
CA HIS A 351 -8.45 -10.54 -0.29
C HIS A 351 -7.77 -11.54 0.66
N LYS A 352 -6.45 -11.61 0.64
CA LYS A 352 -5.65 -12.59 1.41
C LYS A 352 -6.11 -14.03 1.09
N ASP A 353 -6.23 -14.85 2.13
CA ASP A 353 -6.63 -16.25 2.07
C ASP A 353 -8.15 -16.42 2.20
N ALA A 354 -8.94 -15.39 1.84
CA ALA A 354 -10.39 -15.52 1.83
C ALA A 354 -10.84 -16.57 0.81
N ASP A 355 -11.69 -17.51 1.23
CA ASP A 355 -12.25 -18.55 0.37
C ASP A 355 -13.25 -18.01 -0.66
N GLN A 356 -13.86 -16.86 -0.37
CA GLN A 356 -14.87 -16.23 -1.21
C GLN A 356 -14.47 -14.81 -1.61
N PRO A 357 -14.81 -14.37 -2.84
CA PRO A 357 -14.55 -13.02 -3.27
C PRO A 357 -15.46 -12.04 -2.51
N LEU A 358 -14.91 -10.88 -2.19
CA LEU A 358 -15.64 -9.81 -1.51
C LEU A 358 -16.29 -8.88 -2.53
N THR A 359 -17.51 -8.42 -2.23
CA THR A 359 -18.12 -7.30 -2.95
C THR A 359 -17.22 -6.06 -2.88
N ILE A 360 -17.37 -5.14 -3.83
CA ILE A 360 -16.55 -3.91 -3.89
C ILE A 360 -16.58 -3.16 -2.56
N ASN A 361 -17.77 -3.01 -1.95
CA ASN A 361 -17.90 -2.29 -0.69
C ASN A 361 -17.13 -2.97 0.45
N ARG A 362 -17.29 -4.30 0.59
CA ARG A 362 -16.61 -5.10 1.62
C ARG A 362 -15.10 -5.13 1.42
N GLN A 363 -14.62 -5.29 0.18
CA GLN A 363 -13.19 -5.25 -0.11
C GLN A 363 -12.60 -3.88 0.23
N VAL A 364 -13.24 -2.79 -0.20
CA VAL A 364 -12.79 -1.43 0.12
C VAL A 364 -12.80 -1.20 1.64
N GLN A 365 -13.78 -1.74 2.36
CA GLN A 365 -13.83 -1.62 3.81
C GLN A 365 -12.70 -2.38 4.50
N ALA A 366 -12.49 -3.65 4.12
CA ALA A 366 -11.41 -4.49 4.64
C ALA A 366 -10.03 -3.87 4.41
N LEU A 367 -9.80 -3.26 3.24
CA LEU A 367 -8.53 -2.58 2.92
C LEU A 367 -8.29 -1.32 3.75
N ILE A 368 -9.34 -0.55 4.04
CA ILE A 368 -9.25 0.63 4.90
C ILE A 368 -8.96 0.21 6.35
N GLU A 369 -9.63 -0.83 6.82
CA GLU A 369 -9.37 -1.43 8.14
C GLU A 369 -7.94 -1.94 8.24
N GLU A 370 -7.46 -2.65 7.23
CA GLU A 370 -6.08 -3.14 7.20
C GLU A 370 -5.04 -2.02 7.20
N ALA A 371 -5.29 -0.95 6.43
CA ALA A 371 -4.40 0.20 6.34
C ALA A 371 -4.36 1.05 7.62
N THR A 372 -5.42 0.98 8.44
CA THR A 372 -5.54 1.72 9.70
C THR A 372 -5.30 0.85 10.94
N ASP A 373 -5.10 -0.46 10.76
CA ASP A 373 -4.85 -1.39 11.86
C ASP A 373 -3.51 -1.09 12.54
N LEU A 374 -3.57 -0.83 13.85
CA LEU A 374 -2.40 -0.56 14.67
C LEU A 374 -1.41 -1.73 14.68
N LYS A 375 -1.88 -2.98 14.52
CA LYS A 375 -1.00 -4.13 14.40
C LYS A 375 -0.12 -4.02 13.16
N ASN A 376 -0.70 -3.68 12.01
CA ASN A 376 0.04 -3.55 10.75
C ASN A 376 0.93 -2.31 10.75
N LEU A 377 0.39 -1.17 11.19
CA LEU A 377 1.14 0.09 11.28
C LEU A 377 2.35 -0.02 12.21
N SER A 378 2.22 -0.72 13.34
CA SER A 378 3.31 -0.85 14.32
C SER A 378 4.50 -1.69 13.82
N GLN A 379 4.34 -2.45 12.75
CA GLN A 379 5.39 -3.25 12.12
C GLN A 379 6.16 -2.48 11.04
N GLY A 380 5.70 -1.28 10.66
CA GLY A 380 6.38 -0.45 9.66
C GLY A 380 7.72 0.10 10.17
N TYR A 381 8.59 0.50 9.22
CA TYR A 381 9.88 1.12 9.53
C TYR A 381 9.68 2.45 10.27
N VAL A 382 9.98 2.46 11.57
CA VAL A 382 9.64 3.57 12.48
C VAL A 382 10.26 4.92 12.08
N LEU A 383 11.50 4.92 11.59
CA LEU A 383 12.27 6.15 11.34
C LEU A 383 12.08 6.72 9.93
N GLY A 384 11.66 5.90 8.96
CA GLY A 384 11.42 6.34 7.58
C GLY A 384 9.96 6.30 7.17
N TRP A 385 9.25 5.21 7.48
CA TRP A 385 7.81 5.11 7.18
C TRP A 385 6.98 5.97 8.16
N ILE A 386 7.45 6.14 9.40
CA ILE A 386 6.85 7.03 10.41
C ILE A 386 5.35 6.74 10.62
N PRO A 387 5.01 5.58 11.21
CA PRO A 387 3.63 5.11 11.33
C PRO A 387 2.75 5.97 12.26
N GLN A 388 3.37 6.72 13.16
CA GLN A 388 2.69 7.61 14.10
C GLN A 388 2.22 8.92 13.46
N TRP A 389 2.70 9.26 12.26
CA TRP A 389 2.22 10.41 11.49
C TRP A 389 1.06 10.02 10.60
#